data_AF-A0A414WW53-F1
#
_entry.id   AF-A0A414WW53-F1
#
_cell.length_a   1.000
_cell.length_b   1.000
_cell.length_c   1.000
_cell.angle_alpha   90.00
_cell.angle_beta   90.00
_cell.angle_gamma   90.00
#
_symmetry.space_group_name_H-M   'P 1'
#
loop_
_entity.id
_entity.type
_entity.pdbx_description
1 polymer ?
#
loop_
_entity_poly.entity_id
_entity_poly.type
_entity_poly.pdbx_seq_one_letter_code
_entity_poly.pdbx_strand_id
1 'polypeptide(L)'
;MTKETLLMQYQSECLSALKSVANIQKPFEKTFMDTMKLFMAIPDRINFLQLGRYGCFSEQTYRNLFEHETFDWFAFNGSIISKHLTGKRKAIAIDNHECMTLGSIQMPDCKTLDNMDKNLVDWY
;
A
#
# COMPACT_ATOMS: atom_id res chain seq x y z
N MET A 1 -1.35 21.83 -17.36
CA MET A 1 -1.53 20.60 -16.56
C MET A 1 -0.16 19.95 -16.44
N THR A 2 0.49 20.03 -15.29
CA THR A 2 1.75 19.32 -15.04
C THR A 2 1.47 17.82 -15.12
N LYS A 3 2.20 17.09 -15.97
CA LYS A 3 2.19 15.63 -15.95
C LYS A 3 2.83 15.17 -14.64
N GLU A 4 2.03 14.93 -13.61
CA GLU A 4 2.52 14.23 -12.42
C GLU A 4 3.00 12.84 -12.87
N THR A 5 4.18 12.45 -12.39
CA THR A 5 4.66 11.09 -12.61
C THR A 5 3.84 10.14 -11.73
N LEU A 6 3.70 8.88 -12.14
CA LEU A 6 3.02 7.86 -11.32
C LEU A 6 3.61 7.79 -9.90
N LEU A 7 4.92 8.00 -9.78
CA LEU A 7 5.62 8.05 -8.50
C LEU A 7 5.21 9.26 -7.64
N MET A 8 5.02 10.44 -8.23
CA MET A 8 4.54 11.63 -7.50
C MET A 8 3.11 11.44 -7.01
N GLN A 9 2.23 10.89 -7.85
CA GLN A 9 0.85 10.58 -7.48
C GLN A 9 0.82 9.57 -6.32
N TYR A 10 1.54 8.46 -6.45
CA TYR A 10 1.61 7.42 -5.42
C TYR A 10 2.13 7.98 -4.07
N GLN A 11 3.20 8.78 -4.08
CA GLN A 11 3.72 9.42 -2.88
C GLN A 11 2.69 10.37 -2.22
N SER A 12 1.98 11.16 -3.03
CA SER A 12 0.96 12.09 -2.55
C SER A 12 -0.20 11.35 -1.88
N GLU A 13 -0.63 10.24 -2.47
CA GLU A 13 -1.70 9.40 -1.94
C GLU A 13 -1.32 8.71 -0.64
N CYS A 14 -0.14 8.11 -0.57
CA CYS A 14 0.40 7.53 0.67
C CYS A 14 0.49 8.59 1.77
N LEU A 15 1.03 9.78 1.49
CA LEU A 15 1.15 10.85 2.48
C LEU A 15 -0.21 11.34 2.98
N SER A 16 -1.18 11.47 2.07
CA SER A 16 -2.53 11.88 2.42
C SER A 16 -3.25 10.82 3.27
N ALA A 17 -3.11 9.53 2.94
CA ALA A 17 -3.66 8.45 3.74
C ALA A 17 -3.01 8.39 5.13
N LEU A 18 -1.68 8.51 5.18
CA LEU A 18 -0.89 8.51 6.41
C LEU A 18 -1.36 9.59 7.39
N LYS A 19 -1.57 10.82 6.91
CA LYS A 19 -2.07 11.94 7.71
C LYS A 19 -3.52 11.77 8.18
N SER A 20 -4.31 10.92 7.52
CA SER A 20 -5.72 10.71 7.87
C SER A 20 -5.92 9.71 9.01
N VAL A 21 -4.91 8.88 9.33
CA VAL A 21 -5.09 7.72 10.21
C VAL A 21 -4.30 7.79 11.52
N ALA A 22 -3.30 8.67 11.63
CA ALA A 22 -2.55 8.81 12.88
C ALA A 22 -1.92 10.20 13.06
N ASN A 23 -1.74 10.58 14.32
CA ASN A 23 -0.95 11.75 14.71
C ASN A 23 0.54 11.37 14.71
N ILE A 24 1.14 11.36 13.52
CA ILE A 24 2.44 10.74 13.28
C ILE A 24 3.58 11.73 13.55
N GLN A 25 4.62 11.25 14.23
CA GLN A 25 5.85 12.02 14.42
C GLN A 25 6.62 12.13 13.10
N LYS A 26 7.25 13.29 12.86
CA LYS A 26 8.03 13.55 11.63
C LYS A 26 9.06 12.46 11.26
N PRO A 27 9.79 11.83 12.21
CA PRO A 27 10.70 10.74 11.87
C PRO A 27 9.98 9.53 11.27
N PHE A 28 8.85 9.12 11.85
CA PHE A 28 8.03 8.02 11.33
C PHE A 28 7.51 8.33 9.94
N GLU A 29 6.97 9.54 9.72
CA GLU A 29 6.50 9.98 8.39
C GLU A 29 7.62 9.86 7.34
N LYS A 30 8.83 10.32 7.66
CA LYS A 30 9.97 10.24 6.74
C LYS A 30 10.35 8.80 6.40
N THR A 31 10.50 7.94 7.41
CA THR A 31 10.85 6.52 7.20
C THR A 31 9.77 5.80 6.42
N PHE A 32 8.50 6.07 6.73
CA PHE A 32 7.35 5.51 6.02
C PHE A 32 7.34 5.92 4.55
N MET A 33 7.48 7.22 4.27
CA MET A 33 7.45 7.71 2.90
C MET A 33 8.64 7.22 2.07
N ASP A 34 9.82 7.09 2.68
CA ASP A 34 10.98 6.47 2.02
C ASP A 34 10.73 5.00 1.69
N THR A 35 10.13 4.26 2.62
CA THR A 35 9.71 2.87 2.41
C THR A 35 8.75 2.73 1.22
N MET A 36 7.72 3.59 1.13
CA MET A 36 6.77 3.57 0.03
C MET A 36 7.47 3.78 -1.33
N LYS A 37 8.43 4.71 -1.40
CA LYS A 37 9.20 4.94 -2.63
C LYS A 37 9.97 3.70 -3.06
N LEU A 38 10.62 3.02 -2.12
CA LEU A 38 11.41 1.83 -2.39
C LEU A 38 10.55 0.67 -2.86
N PHE A 39 9.36 0.49 -2.29
CA PHE A 39 8.40 -0.50 -2.77
C PHE A 39 7.99 -0.29 -4.23
N MET A 40 7.88 0.96 -4.67
CA MET A 40 7.54 1.26 -6.06
C MET A 40 8.73 1.15 -7.01
N ALA A 41 9.95 1.39 -6.51
CA ALA A 41 11.17 1.43 -7.30
C ALA A 41 11.86 0.06 -7.45
N ILE A 42 11.75 -0.80 -6.43
CA ILE A 42 12.40 -2.10 -6.40
C ILE A 42 11.35 -3.15 -6.80
N PRO A 43 11.56 -3.85 -7.93
CA PRO A 43 10.66 -4.92 -8.33
C PRO A 43 10.70 -6.08 -7.33
N ASP A 44 9.62 -6.85 -7.32
CA ASP A 44 9.46 -8.04 -6.48
C ASP A 44 9.48 -7.76 -4.97
N ARG A 45 9.75 -8.80 -4.18
CA ARG A 45 9.75 -8.73 -2.72
C ARG A 45 10.98 -7.97 -2.22
N ILE A 46 10.73 -6.98 -1.38
CA ILE A 46 11.76 -6.24 -0.67
C ILE A 46 11.88 -6.72 0.78
N ASN A 47 13.11 -6.88 1.26
CA ASN A 47 13.39 -7.18 2.67
C ASN A 47 14.07 -5.99 3.38
N PHE A 48 14.19 -6.06 4.71
CA PHE A 48 14.79 -4.98 5.50
C PHE A 48 16.26 -4.69 5.15
N LEU A 49 17.03 -5.69 4.72
CA LEU A 49 18.42 -5.49 4.27
C LEU A 49 18.46 -4.67 2.97
N GLN A 50 17.55 -4.92 2.03
CA GLN A 50 17.41 -4.14 0.81
C GLN A 50 16.93 -2.72 1.11
N LEU A 51 15.98 -2.55 2.04
CA LEU A 51 15.57 -1.21 2.51
C LEU A 51 16.75 -0.43 3.09
N GLY A 52 17.56 -1.06 3.94
CA GLY A 52 18.78 -0.44 4.49
C GLY A 52 19.86 -0.15 3.44
N ARG A 53 19.91 -0.89 2.34
CA ARG A 53 20.89 -0.70 1.26
C ARG A 53 20.49 0.41 0.28
N TYR A 54 19.22 0.48 -0.08
CA TYR A 54 18.73 1.38 -1.12
C TYR A 54 18.02 2.62 -0.57
N GLY A 55 17.64 2.60 0.70
CA GLY A 55 16.93 3.69 1.36
C GLY A 55 17.82 4.66 2.11
N CYS A 56 17.17 5.62 2.76
CA CYS A 56 17.84 6.69 3.51
C CYS A 56 18.17 6.31 4.97
N PHE A 57 17.68 5.16 5.46
CA PHE A 57 17.76 4.79 6.88
C PHE A 57 18.41 3.42 7.07
N SER A 58 18.74 3.09 8.32
CA SER A 58 19.27 1.77 8.65
C SER A 58 18.19 0.69 8.56
N GLU A 59 18.59 -0.55 8.30
CA GLU A 59 17.72 -1.74 8.37
C GLU A 59 16.86 -1.75 9.65
N GLN A 60 17.49 -1.51 10.80
CA GLN A 60 16.83 -1.47 12.10
C GLN A 60 15.77 -0.36 12.19
N THR A 61 16.00 0.79 11.54
CA THR A 61 15.02 1.89 11.51
C THR A 61 13.76 1.47 10.75
N TYR A 62 13.89 0.75 9.64
CA TYR A 62 12.74 0.20 8.92
C TYR A 62 12.04 -0.89 9.73
N ARG A 63 12.80 -1.80 10.35
CA ARG A 63 12.22 -2.84 11.21
C ARG A 63 11.33 -2.24 12.30
N ASN A 64 11.84 -1.25 13.03
CA ASN A 64 11.10 -0.56 14.08
C ASN A 64 9.83 0.15 13.56
N LEU A 65 9.82 0.60 12.30
CA LEU A 65 8.64 1.20 11.67
C LEU A 65 7.51 0.15 11.55
N PHE A 66 7.82 -1.04 11.06
CA PHE A 66 6.83 -2.10 10.82
C PHE A 66 6.42 -2.84 12.10
N GLU A 67 7.31 -2.93 13.08
CA GLU A 67 7.02 -3.48 14.41
C GLU A 67 6.25 -2.48 15.32
N HIS A 68 5.94 -1.29 14.81
CA HIS A 68 5.24 -0.26 15.57
C HIS A 68 3.75 -0.63 15.79
N GLU A 69 3.46 -1.30 16.89
CA GLU A 69 2.16 -1.92 17.22
C GLU A 69 0.95 -0.97 17.16
N THR A 70 1.16 0.34 17.35
CA THR A 70 0.06 1.32 17.37
C THR A 70 -0.32 1.87 16.00
N PHE A 71 0.38 1.46 14.93
CA PHE A 71 0.01 1.89 13.58
C PHE A 71 -1.13 1.04 13.03
N ASP A 72 -2.26 1.68 12.74
CA ASP A 72 -3.43 1.02 12.17
C ASP A 72 -3.29 0.86 10.64
N TRP A 73 -2.68 -0.27 10.24
CA TRP A 73 -2.51 -0.64 8.84
C TRP A 73 -3.84 -0.80 8.10
N PHE A 74 -4.91 -1.23 8.79
CA PHE A 74 -6.24 -1.39 8.17
C PHE A 74 -6.86 -0.03 7.87
N ALA A 75 -6.78 0.92 8.79
CA ALA A 75 -7.24 2.28 8.55
C ALA A 75 -6.44 2.95 7.42
N PHE A 76 -5.12 2.78 7.41
CA PHE A 76 -4.25 3.32 6.34
C PHE A 76 -4.68 2.80 4.96
N ASN A 77 -4.77 1.47 4.81
CA ASN A 77 -5.19 0.83 3.56
C ASN A 77 -6.63 1.23 3.19
N GLY A 78 -7.52 1.30 4.16
CA GLY A 78 -8.91 1.76 3.97
C GLY A 78 -8.98 3.18 3.41
N SER A 79 -8.10 4.09 3.87
CA SER A 79 -8.02 5.46 3.37
C SER A 79 -7.63 5.51 1.89
N ILE A 80 -6.64 4.73 1.46
CA ILE A 80 -6.24 4.61 0.04
C ILE A 80 -7.39 4.01 -0.78
N ILE A 81 -7.93 2.87 -0.35
CA ILE A 81 -8.99 2.16 -1.06
C ILE A 81 -10.23 3.04 -1.23
N SER A 82 -10.56 3.87 -0.24
CA SER A 82 -11.73 4.74 -0.30
C SER A 82 -11.68 5.79 -1.42
N LYS A 83 -10.48 6.17 -1.86
CA LYS A 83 -10.29 7.14 -2.94
C LYS A 83 -10.47 6.52 -4.32
N HIS A 84 -10.07 5.27 -4.50
CA HIS A 84 -9.95 4.64 -5.81
C HIS A 84 -11.04 3.60 -6.09
N LEU A 85 -11.53 2.91 -5.07
CA LEU A 85 -12.59 1.91 -5.24
C LEU A 85 -13.96 2.49 -4.93
N THR A 86 -14.86 2.34 -5.89
CA THR A 86 -16.28 2.69 -5.76
C THR A 86 -17.12 1.46 -5.39
N GLY A 87 -18.32 1.68 -4.85
CA GLY A 87 -19.25 0.61 -4.50
C GLY A 87 -19.41 0.39 -2.98
N LYS A 88 -20.50 -0.30 -2.62
CA LYS A 88 -20.90 -0.53 -1.21
C LYS A 88 -20.13 -1.65 -0.52
N ARG A 89 -19.61 -2.62 -1.27
CA ARG A 89 -18.86 -3.78 -0.73
C ARG A 89 -17.44 -3.75 -1.28
N LYS A 90 -16.46 -3.86 -0.38
CA LYS A 90 -15.03 -3.85 -0.68
C LYS A 90 -14.42 -5.12 -0.13
N ALA A 91 -13.65 -5.82 -0.94
CA ALA A 91 -12.88 -6.99 -0.53
C ALA A 91 -11.40 -6.62 -0.52
N ILE A 92 -10.68 -7.07 0.51
CA ILE A 92 -9.23 -6.92 0.64
C ILE A 92 -8.67 -8.34 0.71
N ALA A 93 -7.88 -8.72 -0.29
CA ALA A 93 -7.11 -9.96 -0.25
C ALA A 93 -5.84 -9.70 0.56
N ILE A 94 -5.56 -10.58 1.53
CA ILE A 94 -4.35 -10.54 2.34
C ILE A 94 -3.62 -11.85 2.10
N ASP A 95 -2.41 -11.77 1.54
CA ASP A 95 -1.49 -12.89 1.45
C ASP A 95 -0.42 -12.74 2.53
N ASN A 96 -0.33 -13.71 3.45
CA ASN A 96 0.67 -13.72 4.51
C ASN A 96 2.10 -13.92 3.99
N HIS A 97 2.27 -14.22 2.70
CA HIS A 97 3.59 -14.33 2.08
C HIS A 97 4.13 -12.99 1.55
N GLU A 98 3.32 -11.93 1.52
CA GLU A 98 3.72 -10.61 0.99
C GLU A 98 3.43 -9.50 2.00
N CYS A 99 4.47 -8.75 2.39
CA CYS A 99 4.36 -7.76 3.47
C CYS A 99 3.40 -6.62 3.12
N MET A 100 3.30 -6.22 1.84
CA MET A 100 2.23 -5.38 1.29
C MET A 100 2.25 -5.48 -0.24
N THR A 101 1.12 -5.82 -0.86
CA THR A 101 0.88 -5.58 -2.28
C THR A 101 -0.22 -4.53 -2.38
N LEU A 102 0.16 -3.26 -2.59
CA LEU A 102 -0.78 -2.17 -2.87
C LEU A 102 -1.24 -2.26 -4.33
N GLY A 103 -2.00 -3.32 -4.63
CA GLY A 103 -2.76 -3.48 -5.86
C GLY A 103 -4.24 -3.53 -5.50
N SER A 104 -5.00 -2.48 -5.80
CA SER A 104 -6.46 -2.52 -5.70
C SER A 104 -7.05 -2.88 -7.06
N ILE A 105 -7.34 -4.16 -7.27
CA ILE A 105 -8.12 -4.59 -8.43
C ILE A 105 -9.59 -4.52 -8.04
N GLN A 106 -10.36 -3.67 -8.72
CA GLN A 106 -11.80 -3.63 -8.52
C GLN A 106 -12.41 -4.97 -8.92
N MET A 107 -13.05 -5.64 -7.96
CA MET A 107 -13.77 -6.87 -8.22
C MET A 107 -14.96 -6.58 -9.16
N PRO A 108 -15.11 -7.31 -10.27
CA PRO A 108 -16.32 -7.23 -11.08
C PRO A 108 -17.53 -7.72 -10.27
N ASP A 109 -18.73 -7.22 -10.60
CA ASP A 109 -19.94 -7.72 -9.95
C ASP A 109 -20.24 -9.18 -10.36
N CYS A 110 -21.13 -9.86 -9.61
CA CYS A 110 -21.47 -11.26 -9.86
C CYS A 110 -21.91 -11.50 -11.31
N LYS A 111 -22.68 -10.57 -11.90
CA LYS A 111 -23.15 -10.70 -13.29
C LYS A 111 -22.00 -10.63 -14.28
N THR A 112 -21.02 -9.78 -14.00
CA THR A 112 -19.83 -9.58 -14.83
C THR A 112 -18.91 -10.79 -14.75
N LEU A 113 -18.77 -11.41 -13.57
CA LEU A 113 -18.06 -12.68 -13.38
C LEU A 113 -18.76 -13.84 -14.11
N ASP A 114 -20.07 -13.97 -13.97
CA ASP A 114 -20.88 -15.00 -14.66
C ASP A 114 -20.76 -14.86 -16.18
N ASN A 115 -20.80 -13.63 -16.71
CA ASN A 115 -20.61 -13.36 -18.14
C ASN A 115 -19.19 -13.68 -18.65
N MET A 116 -18.20 -13.74 -17.74
CA MET A 116 -16.83 -14.14 -18.05
C MET A 116 -16.59 -15.64 -17.85
N ASP A 117 -17.60 -16.40 -17.42
CA ASP A 117 -17.48 -17.82 -17.04
C ASP A 117 -16.36 -18.05 -16.01
N LYS A 118 -16.22 -17.11 -15.07
CA LYS A 118 -15.19 -17.12 -14.01
C LYS A 118 -15.84 -17.05 -12.64
N ASN A 119 -15.34 -17.83 -11.70
CA ASN A 119 -15.67 -17.69 -10.29
C ASN A 119 -14.69 -16.75 -9.57
N LEU A 120 -14.92 -16.52 -8.27
CA LEU A 120 -14.09 -15.63 -7.45
C LEU A 120 -12.62 -16.08 -7.37
N VAL A 121 -12.38 -17.40 -7.37
CA VAL A 121 -11.04 -18.00 -7.36
C VAL A 121 -10.38 -17.84 -8.73
N ASP A 122 -11.11 -17.94 -9.84
CA ASP A 122 -10.54 -17.77 -11.19
C ASP A 122 -10.19 -16.31 -11.55
N TRP A 123 -10.64 -15.35 -10.73
CA TRP A 123 -10.34 -13.92 -10.88
C TRP A 123 -9.01 -13.52 -10.22
N TYR A 124 -8.57 -14.25 -9.20
CA TYR A 124 -7.33 -14.02 -8.46
C TYR A 124 -6.24 -15.00 -8.91
#